data_AF-A0A850QBJ7-F1
#
_entry.id   AF-A0A850QBJ7-F1
#
_cell.length_a   1.000
_cell.length_b   1.000
_cell.length_c   1.000
_cell.angle_alpha   90.00
_cell.angle_beta   90.00
_cell.angle_gamma   90.00
#
_symmetry.space_group_name_H-M   'P 1'
#
loop_
_entity.id
_entity.type
_entity.pdbx_description
1 polymer ?
#
loop_
_entity_poly.entity_id
_entity_poly.type
_entity_poly.pdbx_seq_one_letter_code
_entity_poly.pdbx_strand_id
1 'polypeptide(L)'
;MVRKLTALALLLAACGTPEYRAERSLCEAEWAVKIPPVYVKEIYNETRTREVPTGQSICEPVKKSKKMVCQDVMRTETYTVPALRTVDRNEGRRNIQIRACAIAACQQKFGNAECKLPE
;
A
#
# COMPACT_ATOMS: atom_id res chain seq x y z
N MET A 1 10.80 -29.49 -24.94
CA MET A 1 10.11 -28.43 -25.72
C MET A 1 8.91 -27.96 -24.88
N VAL A 2 9.12 -27.06 -23.92
CA VAL A 2 9.10 -25.59 -24.04
C VAL A 2 7.75 -25.04 -24.56
N ARG A 3 7.09 -24.32 -23.64
CA ARG A 3 6.11 -23.23 -23.84
C ARG A 3 4.71 -23.58 -24.34
N LYS A 4 3.80 -23.77 -23.38
CA LYS A 4 2.46 -23.15 -23.41
C LYS A 4 2.12 -22.59 -22.02
N LEU A 5 2.73 -21.45 -21.68
CA LEU A 5 2.50 -20.73 -20.42
C LEU A 5 2.53 -19.21 -20.68
N THR A 6 1.88 -18.79 -21.77
CA THR A 6 1.89 -17.39 -22.26
C THR A 6 0.48 -16.98 -22.66
N ALA A 7 -0.45 -16.99 -21.71
CA ALA A 7 -1.77 -16.36 -21.91
C ALA A 7 -2.30 -15.69 -20.63
N LEU A 8 -1.83 -16.08 -19.44
CA LEU A 8 -2.30 -15.52 -18.17
C LEU A 8 -1.54 -14.25 -17.72
N ALA A 9 -0.54 -13.79 -18.47
CA ALA A 9 0.34 -12.68 -18.06
C ALA A 9 -0.19 -11.28 -18.43
N LEU A 10 -1.26 -11.15 -19.22
CA LEU A 10 -1.75 -9.85 -19.73
C LEU A 10 -2.90 -9.23 -18.92
N LEU A 11 -3.49 -9.95 -17.97
CA LEU A 11 -4.62 -9.45 -17.17
C LEU A 11 -4.19 -8.69 -15.89
N LEU A 12 -2.89 -8.48 -15.70
CA LEU A 12 -2.33 -7.68 -14.59
C LEU A 12 -2.00 -6.24 -15.01
N ALA A 13 -2.57 -5.74 -16.11
CA ALA A 13 -2.44 -4.34 -16.51
C ALA A 13 -3.14 -3.45 -15.47
N ALA A 14 -2.35 -2.97 -14.51
CA ALA A 14 -2.74 -2.09 -13.41
C ALA A 14 -3.73 -0.98 -13.83
N CYS A 15 -4.96 -1.01 -13.28
CA CYS A 15 -5.90 0.10 -13.14
C CYS A 15 -5.73 1.34 -14.07
N GLY A 16 -5.72 1.15 -15.40
CA GLY A 16 -5.61 2.25 -16.38
C GLY A 16 -4.93 1.84 -17.70
N THR A 17 -5.41 2.42 -18.81
CA THR A 17 -4.82 2.27 -20.16
C THR A 17 -3.41 2.85 -20.21
N PRO A 18 -2.49 2.34 -21.06
CA PRO A 18 -1.16 2.91 -21.20
C PRO A 18 -1.20 4.38 -21.62
N GLU A 19 -2.19 4.77 -22.42
CA GLU A 19 -2.44 6.14 -22.86
C GLU A 19 -2.81 7.05 -21.67
N TYR A 20 -3.70 6.59 -20.77
CA TYR A 20 -4.05 7.35 -19.57
C TYR A 20 -2.84 7.57 -18.66
N ARG A 21 -1.98 6.54 -18.51
CA ARG A 21 -0.75 6.68 -17.70
C ARG A 21 0.22 7.68 -18.31
N ALA A 22 0.33 7.72 -19.64
CA ALA A 22 1.16 8.69 -20.33
C ALA A 22 0.68 10.13 -20.05
N GLU A 23 -0.61 10.42 -20.28
CA GLU A 23 -1.19 11.74 -19.98
C GLU A 23 -1.07 12.10 -18.49
N ARG A 24 -1.32 11.13 -17.60
CA ARG A 24 -1.18 11.34 -16.17
C ARG A 24 0.25 11.73 -15.77
N SER A 25 1.27 11.11 -16.35
CA SER A 25 2.67 11.42 -16.02
C SER A 25 3.08 12.85 -16.43
N LEU A 26 2.55 13.35 -17.55
CA LEU A 26 2.73 14.74 -17.96
C LEU A 26 2.07 15.71 -16.97
N CYS A 27 0.83 15.40 -16.58
CA CYS A 27 0.12 16.16 -15.56
C CYS A 27 0.80 16.11 -14.18
N GLU A 28 1.40 14.98 -13.81
CA GLU A 28 2.19 14.83 -12.59
C GLU A 28 3.39 15.78 -12.59
N ALA A 29 4.14 15.86 -13.70
CA ALA A 29 5.26 16.79 -13.84
C ALA A 29 4.80 18.26 -13.74
N GLU A 30 3.72 18.63 -14.42
CA GLU A 30 3.17 19.99 -14.39
C GLU A 30 2.72 20.39 -12.97
N TRP A 31 1.95 19.53 -12.32
CA TRP A 31 1.36 19.83 -11.01
C TRP A 31 2.33 19.63 -9.84
N ALA A 32 3.42 18.89 -10.03
CA ALA A 32 4.53 18.87 -9.08
C ALA A 32 5.22 20.24 -8.97
N VAL A 33 5.27 21.01 -10.06
CA VAL A 33 5.82 22.38 -10.04
C VAL A 33 4.82 23.36 -9.45
N LYS A 34 3.54 23.27 -9.86
CA LYS A 34 2.48 24.20 -9.39
C LYS A 34 2.12 23.99 -7.92
N ILE A 35 2.12 22.74 -7.46
CA ILE A 35 1.77 22.35 -6.09
C ILE A 35 2.90 21.43 -5.56
N PRO A 36 4.05 22.01 -5.17
CA PRO A 36 5.19 21.21 -4.72
C PRO A 36 4.86 20.40 -3.46
N PRO A 37 5.55 19.27 -3.26
CA PRO A 37 5.38 18.48 -2.05
C PRO A 37 5.80 19.28 -0.81
N VAL A 38 4.99 19.19 0.24
CA VAL A 38 5.28 19.80 1.55
C VAL A 38 5.29 18.68 2.57
N TYR A 39 6.49 18.13 2.78
CA TYR A 39 6.71 17.06 3.73
C TYR A 39 6.73 17.60 5.15
N VAL A 40 5.85 17.05 6.00
CA VAL A 40 5.83 17.32 7.43
C VAL A 40 5.96 16.01 8.19
N LYS A 41 6.56 16.08 9.39
CA LYS A 41 6.51 14.99 10.35
C LYS A 41 5.30 15.18 11.23
N GLU A 42 4.49 14.16 11.37
CA GLU A 42 3.36 14.16 12.30
C GLU A 42 3.37 12.92 13.19
N ILE A 43 2.89 13.10 14.41
CA ILE A 43 2.68 12.01 15.35
C ILE A 43 1.37 11.32 14.98
N TYR A 44 1.42 9.99 14.83
CA TYR A 44 0.25 9.16 14.62
C TYR A 44 0.28 7.95 15.57
N ASN A 45 -0.88 7.35 15.75
CA ASN A 45 -1.05 6.14 16.54
C ASN A 45 -0.76 4.91 15.67
N GLU A 46 0.38 4.28 15.90
CA GLU A 46 0.77 3.04 15.21
C GLU A 46 0.27 1.84 16.00
N THR A 47 -0.53 1.01 15.34
CA THR A 47 -1.01 -0.25 15.89
C THR A 47 0.06 -1.33 15.74
N ARG A 48 0.47 -1.94 16.85
CA ARG A 48 1.42 -3.04 16.89
C ARG A 48 0.85 -4.24 17.64
N THR A 49 1.46 -5.40 17.42
CA THR A 49 1.13 -6.63 18.15
C THR A 49 2.30 -7.08 18.99
N ARG A 50 2.00 -7.71 20.13
CA ARG A 50 3.00 -8.38 20.99
C ARG A 50 2.41 -9.66 21.56
N GLU A 51 3.27 -10.64 21.80
CA GLU A 51 2.94 -11.84 22.57
C GLU A 51 3.00 -11.50 24.05
N VAL A 52 1.92 -11.77 24.79
CA VAL A 52 1.86 -11.62 26.25
C VAL A 52 1.44 -12.95 26.89
N PRO A 53 2.02 -13.34 28.03
CA PRO A 53 1.58 -14.52 28.76
C PRO A 53 0.11 -14.38 29.16
N THR A 54 -0.65 -15.47 29.02
CA THR A 54 -2.06 -15.52 29.48
C THR A 54 -2.19 -15.69 31.00
N GLY A 55 -1.08 -16.00 31.68
CA GLY A 55 -1.08 -16.44 33.08
C GLY A 55 -1.32 -17.94 33.26
N GLN A 56 -1.51 -18.69 32.16
CA GLN A 56 -1.52 -20.16 32.17
C GLN A 56 -0.17 -20.69 31.69
N SER A 57 0.26 -21.81 32.28
CA SER A 57 1.47 -22.52 31.85
C SER A 57 1.18 -24.00 31.69
N ILE A 58 1.73 -24.61 30.65
CA ILE A 58 1.66 -26.06 30.41
C ILE A 58 3.00 -26.64 30.84
N CYS A 59 2.97 -27.58 31.79
CA CYS A 59 4.17 -28.21 32.31
C CYS A 59 4.20 -29.69 31.97
N GLU A 60 5.29 -30.15 31.35
CA GLU A 60 5.49 -31.55 30.97
C GLU A 60 6.72 -32.14 31.67
N PRO A 61 6.65 -33.40 32.13
CA PRO A 61 7.80 -34.08 32.70
C PRO A 61 8.81 -34.44 31.62
N VAL A 62 10.08 -34.11 31.85
CA VAL A 62 11.16 -34.51 30.93
C VAL A 62 11.44 -36.00 31.13
N LYS A 63 11.23 -36.80 30.06
CA LYS A 63 11.42 -38.26 30.08
C LYS A 63 12.75 -38.66 30.72
N LYS A 64 12.69 -39.61 31.66
CA LYS A 64 13.85 -40.14 32.42
C LYS A 64 14.56 -39.13 33.34
N SER A 65 13.93 -38.00 33.67
CA SER A 65 14.42 -37.07 34.69
C SER A 65 13.32 -36.71 35.68
N LYS A 66 13.68 -36.23 36.87
CA LYS A 66 12.72 -35.64 37.83
C LYS A 66 12.40 -34.17 37.52
N LYS A 67 12.86 -33.64 36.38
CA LYS A 67 12.67 -32.23 36.00
C LYS A 67 11.37 -32.07 35.23
N MET A 68 10.68 -30.95 35.49
CA MET A 68 9.54 -30.49 34.69
C MET A 68 9.98 -29.30 33.85
N VAL A 69 9.48 -29.24 32.62
CA VAL A 69 9.61 -28.06 31.74
C VAL A 69 8.24 -27.43 31.62
N CYS A 70 8.14 -26.16 32.00
CA CYS A 70 6.92 -25.37 31.88
C CYS A 70 7.09 -24.36 30.74
N GLN A 71 6.05 -24.23 29.93
CA GLN A 71 5.94 -23.22 28.89
C GLN A 71 4.68 -22.41 29.13
N ASP A 72 4.81 -21.08 29.11
CA ASP A 72 3.67 -20.20 29.23
C ASP A 72 2.82 -20.24 27.96
N VAL A 73 1.51 -20.27 28.13
CA VAL A 73 0.57 -20.12 27.04
C VAL A 73 0.51 -18.63 26.70
N MET A 74 0.95 -18.29 25.50
CA MET A 74 0.99 -16.91 25.01
C MET A 74 -0.32 -16.54 24.30
N ARG A 75 -0.68 -15.26 24.34
CA ARG A 75 -1.71 -14.66 23.48
C ARG A 75 -1.16 -13.44 22.78
N THR A 76 -1.62 -13.19 21.57
CA THR A 76 -1.31 -11.96 20.84
C THR A 76 -2.22 -10.83 21.34
N GLU A 77 -1.62 -9.71 21.73
CA GLU A 77 -2.32 -8.49 22.13
C GLU A 77 -1.95 -7.34 21.17
N THR A 78 -2.96 -6.60 20.77
CA THR A 78 -2.81 -5.38 19.98
C THR A 78 -2.68 -4.18 20.91
N TYR A 79 -1.68 -3.33 20.67
CA TYR A 79 -1.45 -2.11 21.42
C TYR A 79 -1.09 -0.97 20.48
N THR A 80 -1.25 0.27 20.97
CA THR A 80 -0.99 1.49 20.18
C THR A 80 0.21 2.22 20.75
N VAL A 81 1.13 2.65 19.89
CA VAL A 81 2.26 3.49 20.26
C VAL A 81 2.26 4.79 19.46
N PRO A 82 2.65 5.94 20.05
CA PRO A 82 2.91 7.14 19.28
C PRO A 82 4.13 6.91 18.38
N ALA A 83 3.95 7.14 17.08
CA ALA A 83 4.99 7.00 16.07
C ALA A 83 5.03 8.25 15.19
N LEU A 84 6.17 8.47 14.52
CA LEU A 84 6.33 9.57 13.58
C LEU A 84 6.19 9.06 12.15
N ARG A 85 5.37 9.73 11.35
CA ARG A 85 5.34 9.52 9.90
C ARG A 85 5.61 10.83 9.16
N THR A 86 6.18 10.70 7.97
CA THR A 86 6.32 11.83 7.05
C THR A 86 5.15 11.79 6.08
N VAL A 87 4.41 12.89 5.98
CA VAL A 87 3.28 13.03 5.05
C VAL A 87 3.48 14.24 4.16
N ASP A 88 3.08 14.13 2.90
CA ASP A 88 2.97 15.29 2.01
C ASP A 88 1.59 15.94 2.18
N ARG A 89 1.54 17.10 2.83
CA ARG A 89 0.28 17.83 3.05
C ARG A 89 -0.42 18.24 1.76
N ASN A 90 0.36 18.39 0.69
CA ASN A 90 -0.16 18.84 -0.60
C ASN A 90 -0.58 17.68 -1.50
N GLU A 91 -0.28 16.43 -1.15
CA GLU A 91 -0.52 15.27 -2.00
C GLU A 91 -1.99 15.17 -2.43
N GLY A 92 -2.92 15.25 -1.47
CA GLY A 92 -4.36 15.14 -1.78
C GLY A 92 -4.82 16.21 -2.77
N ARG A 93 -4.45 17.48 -2.51
CA ARG A 93 -4.79 18.61 -3.39
C ARG A 93 -4.16 18.45 -4.77
N ARG A 94 -2.89 18.07 -4.84
CA ARG A 94 -2.16 17.87 -6.09
C ARG A 94 -2.74 16.72 -6.91
N ASN A 95 -3.05 15.59 -6.28
CA ASN A 95 -3.58 14.40 -6.95
C ASN A 95 -4.95 14.64 -7.59
N ILE A 96 -5.78 15.50 -7.01
CA ILE A 96 -7.05 15.93 -7.61
C ILE A 96 -6.80 16.68 -8.92
N GLN A 97 -5.85 17.63 -8.91
CA GLN A 97 -5.52 18.42 -10.09
C GLN A 97 -4.88 17.56 -11.20
N ILE A 98 -3.98 16.64 -10.83
CA ILE A 98 -3.39 15.66 -11.74
C ILE A 98 -4.48 14.83 -12.42
N ARG A 99 -5.44 14.31 -11.65
CA ARG A 99 -6.53 13.50 -12.20
C ARG A 99 -7.40 14.31 -13.17
N ALA A 100 -7.78 15.53 -12.80
CA ALA A 100 -8.59 16.40 -13.65
C ALA A 100 -7.86 16.75 -14.96
N CYS A 101 -6.57 17.08 -14.88
CA CYS A 101 -5.71 17.34 -16.03
C CYS A 101 -5.65 16.12 -16.98
N ALA A 102 -5.42 14.92 -16.43
CA ALA A 102 -5.34 13.70 -17.25
C ALA A 102 -6.68 13.41 -17.95
N ILE A 103 -7.80 13.55 -17.24
CA ILE A 103 -9.14 13.34 -17.82
C ILE A 103 -9.40 14.35 -18.95
N ALA A 104 -9.09 15.63 -18.73
CA ALA A 104 -9.28 16.67 -19.74
C ALA A 104 -8.42 16.40 -20.99
N ALA A 105 -7.15 16.03 -20.80
CA ALA A 105 -6.26 15.66 -21.89
C ALA A 105 -6.78 14.43 -22.65
N CYS A 106 -7.25 13.40 -21.94
CA CYS A 106 -7.85 12.22 -22.55
C CYS A 106 -9.12 12.54 -23.34
N GLN A 107 -10.01 13.37 -22.79
CA GLN A 107 -11.22 13.80 -23.49
C GLN A 107 -10.89 14.56 -24.78
N GLN A 108 -9.89 15.43 -24.75
CA GLN A 108 -9.47 16.19 -25.94
C GLN A 108 -8.83 15.30 -27.02
N LYS A 109 -8.03 14.31 -26.62
CA LYS A 109 -7.27 13.47 -27.56
C LYS A 109 -8.04 12.23 -28.05
N PHE A 110 -8.82 11.60 -27.18
CA PHE A 110 -9.47 10.31 -27.41
C PHE A 110 -11.00 10.37 -27.31
N GLY A 111 -11.57 11.52 -26.96
CA GLY A 111 -13.02 11.68 -26.80
C GLY A 111 -13.61 11.02 -25.55
N ASN A 112 -12.78 10.47 -24.66
CA ASN A 112 -13.24 9.80 -23.43
C ASN A 112 -12.24 9.98 -22.27
N ALA A 113 -12.72 9.86 -21.03
CA ALA A 113 -11.92 10.10 -19.83
C ALA A 113 -10.84 9.06 -19.55
N GLU A 114 -10.92 7.90 -20.20
CA GLU A 114 -10.03 6.75 -19.95
C GLU A 114 -8.93 6.64 -21.01
N CYS A 115 -8.82 7.61 -21.92
CA CYS A 115 -7.90 7.57 -23.06
C CYS A 115 -8.02 6.26 -23.87
N LYS A 116 -9.23 5.68 -23.96
CA LYS A 116 -9.47 4.48 -24.78
C LYS A 116 -9.38 4.85 -26.25
N LEU A 117 -8.66 4.05 -27.03
CA LEU A 117 -8.67 4.15 -28.49
C LEU A 117 -10.06 3.74 -29.02
N PRO A 118 -10.59 4.43 -30.04
CA PRO A 118 -11.78 3.97 -30.74
C PRO A 118 -11.50 2.61 -31.41
N GLU A 119 -12.44 1.68 -31.30
CA GLU A 119 -12.39 0.35 -31.93
C GLU A 119 -12.49 0.41 -33.46
#